data_AF-A0A5E4HRF1-F1
#
_entry.id   AF-A0A5E4HRF1-F1
#
_cell.length_a   1.000
_cell.length_b   1.000
_cell.length_c   1.000
_cell.angle_alpha   90.00
_cell.angle_beta   90.00
_cell.angle_gamma   90.00
#
_symmetry.space_group_name_H-M   'P 1'
#
loop_
_entity.id
_entity.type
_entity.pdbx_description
1 polymer ?
#
loop_
_entity_poly.entity_id
_entity_poly.type
_entity_poly.pdbx_seq_one_letter_code
_entity_poly.pdbx_strand_id
1 'polypeptide(L)' 'MDLLAAKIIQRSKIKTVFLNGRDLRNMEAAVSGKPFKGTVVEA' A
#
# COMPACT_ATOMS: atom_id res chain seq x y z
N MET A 1 8.87 -7.10 -0.98
CA MET A 1 8.07 -7.74 0.08
C MET A 1 8.42 -9.21 0.10
N ASP A 2 8.72 -9.76 1.27
CA ASP A 2 8.96 -11.19 1.46
C ASP A 2 7.66 -11.95 1.82
N LEU A 3 7.74 -13.29 1.81
CA LEU A 3 6.58 -14.15 2.02
C LEU A 3 6.01 -14.08 3.45
N LEU A 4 6.86 -13.84 4.46
CA LEU A 4 6.40 -13.73 5.85
C LEU A 4 5.55 -12.47 6.00
N ALA A 5 6.03 -11.32 5.51
CA ALA A 5 5.29 -10.07 5.51
C ALA A 5 3.96 -10.19 4.76
N ALA A 6 3.96 -10.82 3.58
CA ALA A 6 2.75 -11.05 2.80
C ALA A 6 1.71 -11.89 3.57
N LYS A 7 2.14 -12.96 4.24
CA LYS A 7 1.26 -13.81 5.07
C LYS A 7 0.69 -13.07 6.27
N ILE A 8 1.45 -12.16 6.88
CA ILE A 8 0.97 -11.30 7.98
C ILE A 8 -0.11 -10.36 7.46
N ILE A 9 0.15 -9.65 6.36
CA ILE A 9 -0.81 -8.75 5.71
C ILE A 9 -2.13 -9.47 5.43
N GLN A 10 -2.06 -10.67 4.84
CA GLN A 10 -3.22 -11.49 4.53
C GLN A 10 -4.02 -11.90 5.78
N ARG A 11 -3.35 -12.45 6.81
CA ARG A 11 -4.01 -12.95 8.03
C ARG A 11 -4.63 -11.84 8.87
N SER A 12 -3.98 -10.69 8.93
CA SER A 12 -4.41 -9.54 9.72
C SER A 12 -5.38 -8.62 8.98
N LYS A 13 -5.71 -8.92 7.72
CA LYS A 13 -6.61 -8.11 6.86
C LYS A 13 -6.18 -6.64 6.79
N ILE A 14 -4.87 -6.40 6.74
CA ILE A 14 -4.31 -5.05 6.70
C ILE A 14 -4.33 -4.57 5.26
N LYS A 15 -5.12 -3.54 4.98
CA LYS A 15 -5.06 -2.83 3.69
C LYS A 15 -3.64 -2.32 3.47
N THR A 16 -2.99 -2.82 2.43
CA THR A 16 -1.59 -2.49 2.13
C THR A 16 -1.49 -1.80 0.77
N VAL A 17 -0.73 -0.71 0.70
CA VAL A 17 -0.56 0.11 -0.51
C VAL A 17 0.91 0.15 -0.90
N PHE A 18 1.21 -0.20 -2.14
CA PHE A 18 2.54 -0.09 -2.74
C PHE A 18 2.63 1.15 -3.63
N LEU A 19 3.59 2.03 -3.33
CA LEU A 19 3.79 3.33 -3.99
C LEU A 19 5.25 3.51 -4.42
N ASN A 20 5.47 4.41 -5.39
CA ASN A 20 6.81 4.89 -5.72
C ASN A 20 7.24 5.98 -4.71
N GLY A 21 8.20 5.66 -3.85
CA GLY A 21 8.70 6.58 -2.82
C GLY A 21 9.41 7.84 -3.33
N ARG A 22 9.67 7.97 -4.63
CA ARG A 22 10.23 9.19 -5.24
C ARG A 22 9.15 10.21 -5.63
N ASP A 23 7.89 9.80 -5.66
CA ASP A 23 6.76 10.68 -5.97
C ASP A 23 6.03 11.07 -4.68
N LEU A 24 6.51 12.16 -4.06
CA LEU A 24 6.00 12.65 -2.78
C LEU A 24 4.53 13.11 -2.88
N ARG A 25 4.12 13.70 -4.01
CA ARG A 25 2.74 14.15 -4.24
C ARG A 25 1.79 12.96 -4.29
N ASN A 26 2.20 11.88 -4.94
CA ASN A 26 1.43 10.65 -5.00
C ASN A 26 1.35 9.95 -3.63
N MET A 27 2.41 10.01 -2.81
CA MET A 27 2.35 9.54 -1.42
C MET A 27 1.36 10.35 -0.58
N GLU A 28 1.39 11.68 -0.68
CA GLU A 28 0.44 12.54 0.03
C GLU A 28 -1.01 12.23 -0.39
N ALA A 29 -1.27 12.06 -1.69
CA ALA A 29 -2.59 11.67 -2.19
C ALA A 29 -3.06 10.33 -1.62
N ALA A 30 -2.18 9.31 -1.60
CA ALA A 30 -2.50 7.99 -1.08
C ALA A 30 -2.83 7.99 0.43
N VAL A 31 -2.06 8.73 1.24
CA VAL A 31 -2.31 8.86 2.69
C VAL A 31 -3.58 9.66 2.97
N SER A 32 -3.90 10.64 2.12
CA SER A 32 -5.09 11.49 2.24
C SER A 32 -6.38 10.84 1.74
N GLY A 33 -6.33 9.60 1.24
CA GLY A 33 -7.48 8.90 0.64
C GLY A 33 -7.94 9.48 -0.71
N LYS A 34 -7.12 10.30 -1.36
CA LYS A 34 -7.37 10.83 -2.71
C LYS A 34 -6.97 9.79 -3.77
N PRO A 35 -7.42 9.92 -5.03
CA PRO A 35 -6.92 9.09 -6.12
C PRO A 35 -5.38 9.13 -6.18
N PHE A 36 -4.76 7.96 -6.27
CA PHE A 36 -3.31 7.80 -6.33
C PHE A 36 -2.94 6.69 -7.31
N LYS A 37 -1.69 6.70 -7.78
CA LYS A 37 -1.10 5.67 -8.63
C LYS A 37 -0.33 4.67 -7.78
N GLY A 38 -0.78 3.42 -7.74
CA GLY A 38 -0.13 2.36 -6.99
C GLY A 38 -0.89 1.05 -7.07
N THR A 39 -0.47 0.09 -6.26
CA THR A 39 -1.16 -1.20 -6.12
C THR A 39 -1.74 -1.31 -4.73
N VAL A 40 -3.01 -1.69 -4.65
CA VAL A 40 -3.70 -1.97 -3.40
C VAL A 40 -3.81 -3.49 -3.25
N VAL A 41 -3.42 -3.99 -2.08
CA VAL A 41 -3.60 -5.39 -1.67
C VAL A 41 -4.54 -5.41 -0.49
N GLU A 42 -5.70 -6.03 -0.68
CA GLU A 42 -6.75 -6.26 0.31
C GLU A 42 -7.09 -7.75 0.28
N ALA A 43 -7.27 -8.38 1.45
CA ALA A 43 -7.47 -9.83 1.62
C ALA A 43 -8.73 -10.12 2.44
#